data_AF-A0A183NC62-F1
#
_entry.id   AF-A0A183NC62-F1
#
_cell.length_a   1.000
_cell.length_b   1.000
_cell.length_c   1.000
_cell.angle_alpha   90.00
_cell.angle_beta   90.00
_cell.angle_gamma   90.00
#
_symmetry.space_group_name_H-M   'P 1'
#
loop_
_entity.id
_entity.type
_entity.pdbx_description
1 polymer ?
#
loop_
_entity_poly.entity_id
_entity_poly.type
_entity_poly.pdbx_seq_one_letter_code
_entity_poly.pdbx_strand_id
1 'polypeptide(L)'
;MWDTEKVFQIAAEMRRQNLEVLGIRTSVESNWKGFKEAITSTCHEVLGHKKHHLKEWTTVDTLDKIQERRNKKAAINTSRTRAEKTKAQAEYTEVKKQVK
;
A
#
# COMPACT_ATOMS: atom_id res chain seq x y z
N MET A 1 39.30 -30.30 7.82
CA MET A 1 38.18 -29.43 8.24
C MET A 1 37.17 -29.17 7.11
N TRP A 2 37.58 -29.13 5.84
CA TRP A 2 36.66 -28.97 4.69
C TRP A 2 35.96 -30.27 4.24
N ASP A 3 36.55 -31.44 4.48
CA ASP A 3 35.96 -32.72 4.07
C ASP A 3 34.75 -33.14 4.91
N THR A 4 34.74 -32.82 6.20
CA THR A 4 33.60 -33.12 7.07
C THR A 4 32.36 -32.34 6.66
N GLU A 5 32.52 -31.06 6.30
CA GLU A 5 31.41 -30.22 5.81
C GLU A 5 30.81 -30.79 4.52
N LYS A 6 31.65 -31.19 3.56
CA LYS A 6 31.18 -31.82 2.32
C LYS A 6 30.39 -33.10 2.58
N VAL A 7 30.85 -33.95 3.51
CA VAL A 7 30.16 -35.18 3.88
C VAL A 7 28.79 -34.88 4.52
N PHE A 8 28.69 -33.87 5.38
CA PHE A 8 27.40 -33.46 5.96
C PHE A 8 26.43 -32.92 4.91
N GLN A 9 26.90 -32.11 3.97
CA GLN A 9 26.08 -31.59 2.87
C GLN A 9 25.55 -32.73 1.98
N ILE A 10 26.41 -33.67 1.59
CA ILE A 10 26.00 -34.85 0.81
C ILE A 10 24.97 -35.68 1.59
N ALA A 11 25.18 -35.92 2.88
CA ALA A 11 24.25 -36.67 3.71
C ALA A 11 22.90 -35.95 3.93
N ALA A 12 22.89 -34.61 3.95
CA ALA A 12 21.66 -33.83 3.97
C ALA A 12 20.90 -33.94 2.64
N GLU A 13 21.62 -33.87 1.53
CA GLU A 13 21.05 -33.97 0.19
C GLU A 13 20.45 -35.34 -0.10
N MET A 14 21.13 -36.42 0.30
CA MET A 14 20.61 -37.79 0.20
C MET A 14 19.33 -37.96 1.03
N ARG A 15 19.29 -37.43 2.25
CA ARG A 15 18.07 -37.44 3.07
C ARG A 15 16.93 -36.66 2.41
N ARG A 16 17.23 -35.50 1.83
CA ARG A 16 16.25 -34.66 1.12
C ARG A 16 15.64 -35.39 -0.07
N GLN A 17 16.45 -36.06 -0.88
CA GLN A 17 15.99 -36.86 -2.03
C GLN A 17 15.18 -38.08 -1.58
N ASN A 18 15.62 -38.79 -0.54
CA ASN A 18 14.89 -39.95 -0.03
C ASN A 18 13.48 -39.58 0.47
N LEU A 19 13.33 -38.44 1.15
CA LEU A 19 12.01 -37.93 1.58
C LEU A 19 11.11 -37.53 0.41
N GLU A 20 11.68 -37.13 -0.72
CA GLU A 20 10.96 -36.81 -1.95
C GLU A 20 10.51 -38.09 -2.67
N VAL A 21 11.38 -39.10 -2.78
CA VAL A 21 11.05 -40.43 -3.34
C VAL A 21 9.95 -41.12 -2.55
N LEU A 22 9.99 -41.02 -1.22
CA LEU A 22 8.94 -41.57 -0.35
C LEU A 22 7.63 -40.75 -0.38
N GLY A 23 7.58 -39.63 -1.12
CA GLY A 23 6.39 -38.76 -1.22
C GLY A 23 6.04 -38.01 0.07
N ILE A 24 6.81 -38.18 1.14
CA ILE A 24 6.56 -37.56 2.44
C ILE A 24 6.76 -36.04 2.36
N ARG A 25 7.84 -35.60 1.70
CA ARG A 25 8.14 -34.17 1.57
C ARG A 25 7.06 -33.43 0.79
N THR A 26 6.64 -33.96 -0.36
CA THR A 26 5.59 -33.35 -1.19
C THR A 26 4.23 -33.36 -0.51
N SER A 27 3.90 -34.42 0.24
CA SER A 27 2.69 -34.48 1.06
C SER A 27 2.67 -33.37 2.12
N VAL A 28 3.74 -33.21 2.89
CA VAL A 28 3.84 -32.16 3.93
C VAL A 28 3.79 -30.75 3.32
N GLU A 29 4.48 -30.53 2.20
CA GLU A 29 4.44 -29.25 1.48
C GLU A 29 3.03 -28.92 0.97
N SER A 30 2.32 -29.90 0.41
CA SER A 30 0.94 -29.73 -0.08
C SER A 30 -0.05 -29.49 1.06
N ASN A 31 0.09 -30.21 2.18
CA ASN A 31 -0.73 -30.02 3.38
C ASN A 31 -0.51 -28.63 3.97
N TRP A 32 0.75 -28.18 4.05
CA TRP A 32 1.09 -26.84 4.52
C TRP A 32 0.53 -25.75 3.59
N LYS A 33 0.57 -25.98 2.27
CA LYS A 33 -0.05 -25.08 1.29
C LYS A 33 -1.56 -25.00 1.49
N GLY A 34 -2.25 -26.14 1.60
CA GLY A 34 -3.69 -26.19 1.84
C GLY A 34 -4.12 -25.51 3.14
N PHE A 35 -3.34 -25.66 4.21
CA PHE A 35 -3.59 -24.98 5.48
C PHE A 35 -3.50 -23.44 5.35
N LYS A 36 -2.45 -22.94 4.68
CA LYS A 36 -2.31 -21.49 4.42
C LYS A 36 -3.46 -20.96 3.57
N GLU A 37 -3.88 -21.72 2.56
CA GLU A 37 -5.01 -21.36 1.70
C GLU A 37 -6.33 -21.34 2.48
N ALA A 38 -6.59 -22.33 3.34
CA ALA A 38 -7.79 -22.38 4.17
C ALA A 38 -7.90 -21.20 5.13
N ILE A 39 -6.79 -20.86 5.82
CA ILE A 39 -6.75 -19.67 6.69
C ILE A 39 -7.00 -18.41 5.87
N THR A 40 -6.29 -18.25 4.75
CA THR A 40 -6.42 -17.07 3.90
C THR A 40 -7.84 -16.92 3.36
N SER A 41 -8.48 -18.02 2.94
CA SER A 41 -9.86 -18.05 2.48
C SER A 41 -10.83 -17.65 3.58
N THR A 42 -10.68 -18.22 4.78
CA THR A 42 -11.54 -17.90 5.93
C THR A 42 -11.44 -16.43 6.31
N CYS A 43 -10.22 -15.87 6.33
CA CYS A 43 -10.01 -14.46 6.58
C CYS A 43 -10.70 -13.58 5.52
N HIS A 44 -10.59 -13.93 4.24
CA HIS A 44 -11.25 -13.18 3.16
C HIS A 44 -12.78 -13.27 3.23
N GLU A 45 -13.34 -14.42 3.60
CA GLU A 45 -14.78 -14.62 3.73
C GLU A 45 -15.36 -13.85 4.93
N VAL A 46 -14.72 -13.94 6.09
CA VAL A 46 -15.22 -13.33 7.33
C VAL A 46 -14.95 -11.82 7.37
N LEU A 47 -13.76 -11.38 6.99
CA LEU A 47 -13.36 -9.98 7.08
C LEU A 47 -13.63 -9.19 5.79
N GLY A 48 -13.88 -9.89 4.67
CA GLY A 48 -14.01 -9.29 3.36
C GLY A 48 -12.66 -8.76 2.82
N HIS A 49 -12.64 -8.44 1.52
CA HIS A 49 -11.54 -7.66 0.97
C HIS A 49 -11.70 -6.19 1.38
N LYS A 50 -10.74 -5.68 2.16
CA LYS A 50 -10.64 -4.24 2.44
C LYS A 50 -10.33 -3.52 1.13
N LYS A 51 -11.35 -2.97 0.49
CA LYS A 51 -11.15 -2.04 -0.61
C LYS A 51 -10.37 -0.85 -0.07
N HIS A 52 -9.15 -0.67 -0.55
CA HIS A 52 -8.43 0.59 -0.40
C HIS A 52 -9.16 1.61 -1.26
N HIS A 53 -10.31 2.07 -0.80
CA HIS A 53 -10.88 3.31 -1.29
C HIS A 53 -9.82 4.36 -0.99
N LEU A 54 -9.09 4.78 -2.02
CA LEU A 54 -8.32 5.99 -1.95
C LEU A 54 -9.33 7.05 -1.50
N LYS A 55 -9.13 7.61 -0.30
CA LYS A 55 -10.06 8.63 0.19
C LYS A 55 -10.06 9.73 -0.88
N GLU A 56 -11.24 10.23 -1.28
CA GLU A 56 -11.34 11.18 -2.40
C GLU A 56 -10.44 12.41 -2.22
N TRP A 57 -10.11 12.79 -0.98
CA TRP A 57 -9.16 13.88 -0.72
C TRP A 57 -7.70 13.58 -1.09
N THR A 58 -7.36 12.31 -1.33
CA THR A 58 -6.01 11.86 -1.72
C THR A 58 -5.85 11.79 -3.24
N THR A 59 -6.87 12.16 -4.02
CA THR A 59 -6.76 12.31 -5.48
C THR A 59 -5.94 13.55 -5.83
N VAL A 60 -5.25 13.50 -6.98
CA VAL A 60 -4.46 14.63 -7.51
C VAL A 60 -5.34 15.87 -7.67
N ASP A 61 -6.55 15.71 -8.20
CA ASP A 61 -7.52 16.80 -8.36
C ASP A 61 -7.86 17.51 -7.04
N THR A 62 -7.92 16.79 -5.92
CA THR A 62 -8.17 17.42 -4.61
C THR A 62 -6.95 18.17 -4.10
N LEU A 63 -5.74 17.65 -4.34
CA LEU A 63 -4.50 18.32 -3.98
C LEU A 63 -4.30 19.62 -4.77
N ASP A 64 -4.62 19.62 -6.07
CA ASP A 64 -4.55 20.80 -6.93
C ASP A 64 -5.51 21.90 -6.44
N LYS A 65 -6.74 21.53 -6.10
CA LYS A 65 -7.74 22.44 -5.51
C LYS A 65 -7.28 23.03 -4.16
N ILE A 66 -6.62 22.23 -3.32
CA ILE A 66 -6.04 22.70 -2.04
C ILE A 66 -4.90 23.69 -2.30
N GLN A 67 -4.03 23.39 -3.27
CA GLN A 67 -2.91 24.25 -3.62
C GLN A 67 -3.38 25.58 -4.22
N GLU A 68 -4.38 25.56 -5.09
CA GLU A 68 -4.99 26.77 -5.66
C GLU A 68 -5.55 27.68 -4.57
N ARG A 69 -6.29 27.11 -3.60
CA ARG A 69 -6.82 27.87 -2.46
C ARG A 69 -5.71 28.50 -1.60
N ARG A 70 -4.58 27.80 -1.42
CA ARG A 70 -3.40 28.35 -0.70
C ARG A 70 -2.79 29.52 -1.46
N ASN A 71 -2.62 29.40 -2.77
CA ASN A 71 -2.08 30.46 -3.63
C ASN A 71 -2.96 31.72 -3.59
N LYS A 72 -4.30 31.56 -3.70
CA LYS A 72 -5.25 32.69 -3.59
C LYS A 72 -5.21 33.33 -2.19
N LYS A 73 -5.03 32.53 -1.14
CA LYS A 73 -4.88 33.07 0.23
C LYS A 73 -3.57 33.85 0.40
N ALA A 74 -2.48 33.38 -0.22
CA ALA A 74 -1.22 34.10 -0.23
C ALA A 74 -1.36 35.46 -0.92
N ALA A 75 -2.05 35.52 -2.07
CA ALA A 75 -2.32 36.78 -2.79
C ALA A 75 -3.06 37.82 -1.92
N ILE A 76 -4.03 37.38 -1.10
CA ILE A 76 -4.71 38.27 -0.13
C ILE A 76 -3.73 38.79 0.92
N ASN A 77 -2.85 37.93 1.43
CA ASN A 77 -1.91 38.28 2.49
C ASN A 77 -0.79 39.21 1.99
N THR A 78 -0.40 39.11 0.71
CA THR A 78 0.65 39.94 0.09
C THR A 78 0.10 41.23 -0.54
N SER A 79 -1.22 41.41 -0.59
CA SER A 79 -1.87 42.61 -1.14
C SER A 79 -1.47 43.87 -0.37
N ARG A 80 -1.09 44.93 -1.08
CA ARG A 80 -0.62 46.20 -0.47
C ARG A 80 -1.72 47.25 -0.42
N THR A 81 -2.61 47.28 -1.41
CA THR A 81 -3.71 48.24 -1.47
C THR A 81 -5.06 47.60 -1.11
N ARG A 82 -6.03 48.42 -0.67
CA ARG A 82 -7.39 47.94 -0.37
C ARG A 82 -8.10 47.38 -1.61
N ALA A 83 -7.85 47.96 -2.78
CA ALA A 83 -8.42 47.51 -4.05
C ALA A 83 -7.91 46.10 -4.42
N GLU A 84 -6.60 45.88 -4.36
CA GLU A 84 -5.98 44.56 -4.58
C GLU A 84 -6.53 43.51 -3.62
N LYS A 85 -6.60 43.86 -2.33
CA LYS A 85 -7.12 42.95 -1.30
C LYS A 85 -8.56 42.56 -1.57
N THR A 86 -9.40 43.51 -1.99
CA THR A 86 -10.82 43.26 -2.30
C THR A 86 -10.96 42.33 -3.51
N LYS A 87 -10.16 42.53 -4.56
CA LYS A 87 -10.12 41.65 -5.74
C LYS A 87 -9.67 40.23 -5.38
N ALA A 88 -8.57 40.10 -4.65
CA ALA A 88 -8.06 38.80 -4.21
C ALA A 88 -9.04 38.07 -3.28
N GLN A 89 -9.79 38.80 -2.46
CA GLN A 89 -10.84 38.26 -1.60
C GLN A 89 -12.01 37.68 -2.42
N ALA A 90 -12.41 38.35 -3.51
CA ALA A 90 -13.44 37.85 -4.43
C ALA A 90 -13.00 36.54 -5.09
N GLU A 91 -11.77 36.49 -5.63
CA GLU A 91 -11.21 35.28 -6.25
C GLU A 91 -11.11 34.10 -5.27
N TYR A 92 -10.67 34.34 -4.03
CA TYR A 92 -10.63 33.29 -3.00
C TYR A 92 -12.02 32.75 -2.65
N THR A 93 -13.05 33.61 -2.71
CA THR A 93 -14.42 33.22 -2.39
C THR A 93 -14.99 32.27 -3.43
N GLU A 94 -14.68 32.47 -4.71
CA GLU A 94 -15.08 31.57 -5.80
C GLU A 94 -14.39 30.20 -5.69
N VAL A 95 -13.07 30.16 -5.51
CA VAL A 95 -12.32 28.89 -5.36
C VAL A 95 -12.75 28.13 -4.10
N LYS A 96 -13.05 28.83 -3.01
CA LYS A 96 -13.50 28.21 -1.76
C LYS A 96 -14.85 27.47 -1.90
N LYS A 97 -15.71 27.86 -2.84
CA LYS A 97 -17.00 27.17 -3.09
C LYS A 97 -16.81 25.80 -3.74
N GLN A 98 -15.71 25.58 -4.48
CA GLN A 98 -15.47 24.35 -5.26
C GLN A 98 -14.86 23.20 -4.44
N VAL A 99 -14.36 23.48 -3.23
CA VAL A 99 -13.71 22.51 -2.32
C VAL A 99 -14.57 22.30 -1.07
N LYS A 100 -15.88 22.50 -1.20
CA LYS A 100 -16.84 22.54 -0.09
C LYS A 100 -17.75 21.33 -0.09
#